data_AF-A0A8J4W9X5-F1
#
_entry.id   AF-A0A8J4W9X5-F1
#
_cell.length_a   1.000
_cell.length_b   1.000
_cell.length_c   1.000
_cell.angle_alpha   90.00
_cell.angle_beta   90.00
_cell.angle_gamma   90.00
#
_symmetry.space_group_name_H-M   'P 1'
#
loop_
_entity.id
_entity.type
_entity.pdbx_description
1 polymer ?
#
loop_
_entity_poly.entity_id
_entity_poly.type
_entity_poly.pdbx_seq_one_letter_code
_entity_poly.pdbx_strand_id
1 'polypeptide(L)'
;MQFAADGLPEVTLLRSSFTNAYARSVDGQELIKLVEKDIVAAGLDDHPELEFKHAVVLGCSRYNTATRKAEGHTALGGGKVGIFGSCGLHTWPAHLGEVTSCCLNNTRIDQSMLLDDSCFRGTFWANFSTGIGAMLHEIGHTFGLGHATSGIMARGFDDMNRILCVYEADPRSPLMGFHQARPQGWLELNHSAIREVTGRNGAHWNAGSAQLLRHCPWISGFAKPSLVGPTVSWDDSVRGPVGYGQYNGNQVALPEGDSSSSSVEEELGVVMVDAGKYVNRLETLTRAQLVEIERTEPLRAAGDKHWFVLAAGEYITRVDIRSMAWIDGLQLHTNLRSSRWYGGTGVMSVQSFDSVQAFDELANQLHSSLLKIGNTYQLHCVTLDPGERVVQIDASFRPAGDSDPFTVIDGVCFHTTARCSSWFGKYRETSVRFFMAPADTSVIQLRGAYTGSILTDLTGMVGTTPENQSVFIPDGRVLTDSGAYDVRLEAASPVFGIETALLVKKKDGDNRDAHAWPWKQGQPPRVWRLPHKMLEDPIPGADRKSTLFQKYIIGAIDSGGAHAKAIAPVHR
;
A
#
# COMPACT_ATOMS: atom_id res chain seq x y z
N MET A 1 16.23 -25.18 11.76
CA MET A 1 17.63 -25.55 11.44
C MET A 1 17.83 -26.98 11.90
N GLN A 2 18.27 -27.87 11.01
CA GLN A 2 18.64 -29.24 11.40
C GLN A 2 20.07 -29.22 11.93
N PHE A 3 20.31 -29.95 13.02
CA PHE A 3 21.60 -30.06 13.66
C PHE A 3 22.06 -31.51 13.59
N ALA A 4 23.35 -31.71 13.28
CA ALA A 4 24.00 -33.00 13.37
C ALA A 4 24.18 -33.41 14.85
N ALA A 5 24.66 -34.65 15.07
CA ALA A 5 24.82 -35.21 16.41
C ALA A 5 25.82 -34.44 17.30
N ASP A 6 26.71 -33.65 16.71
CA ASP A 6 27.68 -32.79 17.39
C ASP A 6 27.11 -31.39 17.74
N GLY A 7 25.84 -31.13 17.39
CA GLY A 7 25.17 -29.85 17.63
C GLY A 7 25.52 -28.76 16.60
N LEU A 8 26.31 -29.06 15.58
CA LEU A 8 26.55 -28.14 14.46
C LEU A 8 25.43 -28.24 13.42
N PRO A 9 25.16 -27.18 12.64
CA PRO A 9 24.17 -27.24 11.57
C PRO A 9 24.53 -28.34 10.57
N GLU A 10 23.54 -29.12 10.16
CA GLU A 10 23.72 -30.07 9.06
C GLU A 10 23.92 -29.31 7.75
N VAL A 11 25.05 -29.53 7.08
CA VAL A 11 25.40 -28.87 5.82
C VAL A 11 25.34 -29.87 4.68
N THR A 12 24.45 -29.62 3.73
CA THR A 12 24.26 -30.48 2.56
C THR A 12 25.06 -29.99 1.37
N LEU A 13 25.82 -30.89 0.74
CA LEU A 13 26.49 -30.62 -0.53
C LEU A 13 25.52 -30.87 -1.70
N LEU A 14 25.03 -29.79 -2.32
CA LEU A 14 24.26 -29.86 -3.56
C LEU A 14 25.21 -29.87 -4.77
N ARG A 15 25.14 -30.91 -5.59
CA ARG A 15 25.83 -30.95 -6.89
C ARG A 15 24.92 -30.36 -7.97
N SER A 16 25.30 -29.21 -8.50
CA SER A 16 24.52 -28.51 -9.51
C SER A 16 24.45 -29.27 -10.84
N SER A 17 23.34 -29.09 -11.56
CA SER A 17 23.11 -29.66 -12.91
C SER A 17 23.91 -28.95 -14.01
N PHE A 18 24.53 -27.82 -13.68
CA PHE A 18 25.31 -26.98 -14.58
C PHE A 18 26.79 -26.91 -14.17
N THR A 19 27.65 -26.53 -15.12
CA THR A 19 29.09 -26.44 -14.89
C THR A 19 29.48 -25.13 -14.19
N ASN A 20 30.65 -25.13 -13.53
CA ASN A 20 31.24 -23.91 -12.97
C ASN A 20 31.48 -22.83 -14.04
N ALA A 21 31.78 -23.21 -15.28
CA ALA A 21 31.97 -22.26 -16.37
C ALA A 21 30.66 -21.54 -16.70
N TYR A 22 29.56 -22.28 -16.80
CA TYR A 22 28.23 -21.71 -17.04
C TYR A 22 27.76 -20.84 -15.87
N ALA A 23 27.94 -21.32 -14.64
CA ALA A 23 27.59 -20.57 -13.42
C ALA A 23 28.26 -19.18 -13.36
N ARG A 24 29.48 -19.07 -13.89
CA ARG A 24 30.26 -17.83 -13.93
C ARG A 24 29.93 -16.93 -15.12
N SER A 25 29.26 -17.45 -16.15
CA SER A 25 28.90 -16.68 -17.35
C SER A 25 27.53 -16.02 -17.27
N VAL A 26 26.64 -16.53 -16.42
CA VAL A 26 25.30 -15.99 -16.21
C VAL A 26 25.30 -14.94 -15.11
N ASP A 27 24.29 -14.06 -15.11
CA ASP A 27 24.12 -13.09 -14.03
C ASP A 27 23.56 -13.75 -12.75
N GLY A 28 23.62 -13.02 -11.63
CA GLY A 28 23.19 -13.54 -10.33
C GLY A 28 21.71 -13.91 -10.25
N GLN A 29 20.83 -13.20 -10.97
CA GLN A 29 19.37 -13.45 -10.97
C GLN A 29 19.03 -14.72 -11.75
N GLU A 30 19.79 -15.03 -12.80
CA GLU A 30 19.71 -16.33 -13.44
C GLU A 30 20.31 -17.43 -12.55
N LEU A 31 21.46 -17.17 -11.93
CA LEU A 31 22.16 -18.16 -11.10
C LEU A 31 21.31 -18.62 -9.91
N ILE A 32 20.65 -17.72 -9.19
CA ILE A 32 19.79 -18.09 -8.05
C ILE A 32 18.63 -19.00 -8.48
N LYS A 33 18.03 -18.76 -9.66
CA LYS A 33 16.94 -19.59 -10.21
C LYS A 33 17.43 -20.99 -10.60
N LEU A 34 18.64 -21.10 -11.13
CA LEU A 34 19.26 -22.39 -11.43
C LEU A 34 19.53 -23.18 -10.14
N VAL A 35 20.02 -22.53 -9.10
CA VAL A 35 20.23 -23.13 -7.77
C VAL A 35 18.91 -23.58 -7.16
N GLU A 36 17.86 -22.74 -7.19
CA GLU A 36 16.50 -23.10 -6.75
C GLU A 36 15.98 -24.36 -7.44
N LYS A 37 16.15 -24.42 -8.77
CA LYS A 37 15.75 -25.59 -9.56
C LYS A 37 16.49 -26.86 -9.13
N ASP A 38 17.78 -26.78 -8.85
CA ASP A 38 18.59 -27.92 -8.40
C ASP A 38 18.22 -28.36 -6.98
N ILE A 39 17.90 -27.42 -6.07
CA ILE A 39 17.39 -27.72 -4.71
C ILE A 39 16.11 -28.55 -4.80
N VAL A 40 15.16 -28.12 -5.64
CA VAL A 40 13.89 -28.83 -5.87
C VAL A 40 14.14 -30.19 -6.50
N ALA A 41 14.97 -30.26 -7.54
CA ALA A 41 15.27 -31.52 -8.24
C ALA A 41 15.98 -32.54 -7.35
N ALA A 42 16.79 -32.08 -6.39
CA ALA A 42 17.46 -32.93 -5.40
C ALA A 42 16.55 -33.35 -4.23
N GLY A 43 15.30 -32.87 -4.18
CA GLY A 43 14.36 -33.16 -3.10
C GLY A 43 14.71 -32.50 -1.76
N LEU A 44 15.61 -31.50 -1.77
CA LEU A 44 16.06 -30.83 -0.52
C LEU A 44 14.98 -29.92 0.07
N ASP A 45 13.98 -29.54 -0.72
CA ASP A 45 12.79 -28.79 -0.26
C ASP A 45 11.56 -29.70 -0.09
N ASP A 46 11.69 -31.01 -0.35
CA ASP A 46 10.60 -31.99 -0.34
C ASP A 46 10.56 -32.73 1.01
N HIS A 47 10.13 -32.03 2.05
CA HIS A 47 9.92 -32.62 3.38
C HIS A 47 8.43 -32.57 3.76
N PRO A 48 7.83 -33.70 4.17
CA PRO A 48 6.38 -33.80 4.36
C PRO A 48 5.84 -32.92 5.49
N GLU A 49 6.69 -32.58 6.46
CA GLU A 49 6.28 -31.88 7.69
C GLU A 49 6.96 -30.51 7.89
N LEU A 50 8.01 -30.19 7.13
CA LEU A 50 8.87 -29.03 7.39
C LEU A 50 9.00 -28.19 6.13
N GLU A 51 8.89 -26.87 6.30
CA GLU A 51 9.25 -25.92 5.25
C GLU A 51 10.64 -25.37 5.50
N PHE A 52 11.48 -25.38 4.47
CA PHE A 52 12.85 -24.89 4.57
C PHE A 52 13.03 -23.52 3.91
N LYS A 53 13.97 -22.77 4.49
CA LYS A 53 14.66 -21.66 3.84
C LYS A 53 16.10 -22.10 3.64
N HIS A 54 16.66 -21.82 2.47
CA HIS A 54 17.95 -22.34 2.05
C HIS A 54 18.99 -21.23 2.05
N ALA A 55 19.97 -21.37 2.94
CA ALA A 55 21.18 -20.55 2.97
C ALA A 55 22.27 -21.26 2.18
N VAL A 56 22.63 -20.75 1.01
CA VAL A 56 23.49 -21.45 0.05
C VAL A 56 24.82 -20.70 -0.15
N VAL A 57 25.92 -21.42 0.01
CA VAL A 57 27.25 -20.94 -0.36
C VAL A 57 27.63 -21.49 -1.73
N LEU A 58 27.93 -20.60 -2.67
CA LEU A 58 28.27 -20.98 -4.04
C LEU A 58 29.73 -21.42 -4.14
N GLY A 59 29.94 -22.73 -4.28
CA GLY A 59 31.28 -23.31 -4.51
C GLY A 59 31.85 -23.01 -5.91
N CYS A 60 31.03 -22.50 -6.84
CA CYS A 60 31.49 -22.15 -8.18
C CYS A 60 32.26 -20.83 -8.22
N SER A 61 32.17 -19.96 -7.19
CA SER A 61 32.79 -18.64 -7.20
C SER A 61 34.32 -18.73 -7.31
N ARG A 62 34.95 -17.77 -8.00
CA ARG A 62 36.41 -17.59 -7.96
C ARG A 62 36.80 -16.13 -8.10
N TYR A 63 37.94 -15.77 -7.50
CA TYR A 63 38.57 -14.48 -7.78
C TYR A 63 39.54 -14.63 -8.96
N ASN A 64 39.31 -13.88 -10.04
CA ASN A 64 40.19 -13.86 -11.21
C ASN A 64 41.26 -12.79 -10.99
N THR A 65 42.49 -13.21 -10.73
CA THR A 65 43.62 -12.31 -10.41
C THR A 65 44.08 -11.47 -11.61
N ALA A 66 43.85 -11.93 -12.84
CA ALA A 66 44.20 -11.19 -14.04
C ALA A 66 43.24 -10.01 -14.29
N THR A 67 41.93 -10.22 -14.07
CA THR A 67 40.91 -9.19 -14.27
C THR A 67 40.55 -8.44 -12.99
N ARG A 68 40.99 -8.93 -11.83
CA ARG A 68 40.63 -8.48 -10.48
C ARG A 68 39.13 -8.47 -10.21
N LYS A 69 38.42 -9.45 -10.75
CA LYS A 69 36.97 -9.60 -10.61
C LYS A 69 36.62 -10.91 -9.92
N ALA A 70 35.60 -10.87 -9.08
CA ALA A 70 34.98 -12.07 -8.55
C ALA A 70 33.96 -12.61 -9.58
N GLU A 71 34.20 -13.82 -10.08
CA GLU A 71 33.34 -14.50 -11.04
C GLU A 71 32.43 -15.49 -10.30
N GLY A 72 31.13 -15.49 -10.62
CA GLY A 72 30.15 -16.35 -9.93
C GLY A 72 30.04 -16.07 -8.42
N HIS A 73 30.49 -14.89 -7.97
CA HIS A 73 30.32 -14.41 -6.60
C HIS A 73 29.20 -13.38 -6.59
N THR A 74 28.12 -13.67 -5.87
CA THR A 74 26.99 -12.77 -5.72
C THR A 74 26.33 -13.02 -4.38
N ALA A 75 25.71 -11.98 -3.82
CA ALA A 75 24.84 -12.05 -2.66
C ALA A 75 23.44 -11.67 -3.17
N LEU A 76 22.51 -12.63 -3.15
CA LEU A 76 21.12 -12.43 -3.57
C LEU A 76 20.19 -13.32 -2.76
N GLY A 77 19.05 -12.78 -2.35
CA GLY A 77 18.05 -13.48 -1.58
C GLY A 77 16.63 -13.10 -1.98
N GLY A 78 15.73 -14.07 -1.86
CA GLY A 78 14.32 -13.91 -2.15
C GLY A 78 13.59 -15.24 -2.09
N GLY A 79 12.26 -15.21 -1.98
CA GLY A 79 11.47 -16.44 -1.93
C GLY A 79 11.93 -17.39 -0.81
N LYS A 80 12.49 -18.55 -1.18
CA LYS A 80 13.02 -19.55 -0.23
C LYS A 80 14.54 -19.62 -0.17
N VAL A 81 15.28 -18.90 -1.02
CA VAL A 81 16.73 -19.11 -1.20
C VAL A 81 17.51 -17.80 -1.04
N GLY A 82 18.58 -17.85 -0.26
CA GLY A 82 19.62 -16.83 -0.19
C GLY A 82 20.95 -17.45 -0.60
N ILE A 83 21.59 -16.89 -1.63
CA ILE A 83 22.90 -17.33 -2.13
C ILE A 83 23.98 -16.32 -1.74
N PHE A 84 25.16 -16.83 -1.39
CA PHE A 84 26.37 -16.03 -1.19
C PHE A 84 27.58 -16.70 -1.83
N GLY A 85 28.43 -15.92 -2.50
CA GLY A 85 29.61 -16.45 -3.19
C GLY A 85 30.76 -16.82 -2.25
N SER A 86 31.53 -17.86 -2.58
CA SER A 86 32.60 -18.35 -1.69
C SER A 86 33.90 -17.54 -1.67
N CYS A 87 34.09 -16.57 -2.58
CA CYS A 87 35.36 -15.81 -2.70
C CYS A 87 35.82 -15.14 -1.40
N GLY A 88 34.90 -14.65 -0.56
CA GLY A 88 35.22 -13.97 0.70
C GLY A 88 35.54 -14.91 1.88
N LEU A 89 35.32 -16.23 1.74
CA LEU A 89 35.43 -17.17 2.85
C LEU A 89 36.85 -17.35 3.39
N HIS A 90 37.87 -16.91 2.64
CA HIS A 90 39.27 -16.93 3.10
C HIS A 90 39.52 -16.08 4.36
N THR A 91 38.58 -15.19 4.73
CA THR A 91 38.66 -14.41 5.97
C THR A 91 37.74 -14.94 7.09
N TRP A 92 36.94 -15.97 6.81
CA TRP A 92 35.97 -16.52 7.75
C TRP A 92 36.62 -17.53 8.70
N PRO A 93 36.08 -17.71 9.92
CA PRO A 93 36.58 -18.72 10.85
C PRO A 93 36.31 -20.12 10.31
N ALA A 94 37.29 -21.02 10.41
CA ALA A 94 37.13 -22.43 10.07
C ALA A 94 36.33 -23.20 11.13
N HIS A 95 36.29 -22.69 12.35
CA HIS A 95 35.51 -23.23 13.47
C HIS A 95 35.16 -22.14 14.49
N LEU A 96 34.20 -22.41 15.38
CA LEU A 96 33.69 -21.41 16.36
C LEU A 96 34.78 -20.80 17.25
N GLY A 97 35.85 -21.53 17.56
CA GLY A 97 36.99 -21.02 18.34
C GLY A 97 37.79 -19.88 17.66
N GLU A 98 37.64 -19.66 16.35
CA GLU A 98 38.37 -18.63 15.60
C GLU A 98 37.59 -17.32 15.46
N VAL A 99 36.32 -17.27 15.86
CA VAL A 99 35.43 -16.12 15.63
C VAL A 99 36.07 -14.82 16.12
N THR A 100 36.57 -14.80 17.37
CA THR A 100 37.20 -13.62 17.95
C THR A 100 38.48 -13.23 17.21
N SER A 101 39.33 -14.19 16.82
CA SER A 101 40.55 -13.89 16.05
C SER A 101 40.23 -13.34 14.67
N CYS A 102 39.22 -13.87 13.98
CA CYS A 102 38.78 -13.35 12.70
C CYS A 102 38.21 -11.93 12.82
N CYS A 103 37.43 -11.64 13.87
CA CYS A 103 36.92 -10.29 14.15
C CYS A 103 38.02 -9.26 14.49
N LEU A 104 39.21 -9.69 14.87
CA LEU A 104 40.34 -8.83 15.24
C LEU A 104 41.55 -8.94 14.30
N ASN A 105 41.42 -9.71 13.22
CA ASN A 105 42.48 -9.89 12.23
C ASN A 105 42.56 -8.67 11.32
N ASN A 106 43.47 -7.76 11.64
CA ASN A 106 43.67 -6.50 10.92
C ASN A 106 44.64 -6.60 9.74
N THR A 107 44.95 -7.82 9.28
CA THR A 107 45.78 -8.04 8.08
C THR A 107 45.16 -7.34 6.87
N ARG A 108 45.99 -6.67 6.06
CA ARG A 108 45.55 -6.04 4.81
C ARG A 108 45.28 -7.10 3.74
N ILE A 109 44.19 -6.92 2.99
CA ILE A 109 43.87 -7.79 1.86
C ILE A 109 44.72 -7.37 0.66
N ASP A 110 45.49 -8.32 0.12
CA ASP A 110 46.15 -8.14 -1.18
C ASP A 110 45.13 -8.35 -2.31
N GLN A 111 44.58 -7.24 -2.79
CA GLN A 111 43.60 -7.22 -3.88
C GLN A 111 44.15 -7.70 -5.23
N SER A 112 45.46 -8.00 -5.35
CA SER A 112 45.99 -8.66 -6.55
C SER A 112 45.70 -10.17 -6.55
N MET A 113 45.45 -10.75 -5.38
CA MET A 113 45.28 -12.19 -5.20
C MET A 113 43.92 -12.57 -4.60
N LEU A 114 43.32 -11.70 -3.79
CA LEU A 114 42.15 -12.01 -2.97
C LEU A 114 41.03 -10.98 -3.20
N LEU A 115 39.79 -11.41 -2.99
CA LEU A 115 38.63 -10.53 -3.01
C LEU A 115 38.61 -9.65 -1.76
N ASP A 116 38.48 -8.35 -1.96
CA ASP A 116 38.12 -7.39 -0.93
C ASP A 116 36.70 -6.89 -1.20
N ASP A 117 35.75 -7.36 -0.41
CA ASP A 117 34.35 -6.91 -0.40
C ASP A 117 34.01 -6.29 0.96
N SER A 118 35.00 -5.63 1.58
CA SER A 118 34.88 -5.10 2.94
C SER A 118 34.31 -3.68 3.02
N CYS A 119 33.66 -3.19 1.96
CA CYS A 119 33.24 -1.79 1.83
C CYS A 119 34.41 -0.80 2.04
N PHE A 120 35.49 -0.99 1.29
CA PHE A 120 36.70 -0.14 1.29
C PHE A 120 37.53 -0.14 2.59
N ARG A 121 37.26 -1.04 3.54
CA ARG A 121 38.03 -1.15 4.80
C ARG A 121 39.36 -1.91 4.61
N GLY A 122 39.41 -2.82 3.65
CA GLY A 122 40.60 -3.50 3.15
C GLY A 122 41.34 -4.41 4.12
N THR A 123 40.62 -4.96 5.12
CA THR A 123 41.21 -5.84 6.13
C THR A 123 40.42 -7.14 6.29
N PHE A 124 41.09 -8.18 6.79
CA PHE A 124 40.48 -9.51 6.94
C PHE A 124 39.24 -9.49 7.83
N TRP A 125 39.30 -8.84 9.00
CA TRP A 125 38.14 -8.76 9.89
C TRP A 125 36.97 -8.02 9.24
N ALA A 126 37.24 -6.97 8.48
CA ALA A 126 36.20 -6.16 7.85
C ALA A 126 35.53 -6.91 6.70
N ASN A 127 36.30 -7.68 5.93
CA ASN A 127 35.78 -8.54 4.88
C ASN A 127 34.95 -9.70 5.44
N PHE A 128 35.39 -10.30 6.56
CA PHE A 128 34.60 -11.29 7.30
C PHE A 128 33.27 -10.70 7.80
N SER A 129 33.34 -9.54 8.47
CA SER A 129 32.17 -8.83 8.99
C SER A 129 31.15 -8.53 7.89
N THR A 130 31.63 -7.97 6.77
CA THR A 130 30.77 -7.66 5.62
C THR A 130 30.16 -8.91 5.02
N GLY A 131 30.96 -9.96 4.80
CA GLY A 131 30.48 -11.19 4.16
C GLY A 131 29.43 -11.92 4.98
N ILE A 132 29.65 -12.09 6.29
CA ILE A 132 28.66 -12.77 7.15
C ILE A 132 27.37 -11.94 7.27
N GLY A 133 27.51 -10.61 7.28
CA GLY A 133 26.39 -9.69 7.28
C GLY A 133 25.60 -9.70 5.97
N ALA A 134 26.27 -9.69 4.83
CA ALA A 134 25.64 -9.80 3.53
C ALA A 134 24.87 -11.12 3.41
N MET A 135 25.44 -12.24 3.87
CA MET A 135 24.69 -13.51 3.92
C MET A 135 23.44 -13.41 4.80
N LEU A 136 23.53 -12.76 5.96
CA LEU A 136 22.37 -12.54 6.83
C LEU A 136 21.33 -11.59 6.21
N HIS A 137 21.75 -10.60 5.44
CA HIS A 137 20.89 -9.71 4.65
C HIS A 137 20.08 -10.49 3.62
N GLU A 138 20.73 -11.36 2.85
CA GLU A 138 20.05 -12.19 1.85
C GLU A 138 19.09 -13.19 2.50
N ILE A 139 19.49 -13.81 3.62
CA ILE A 139 18.58 -14.64 4.43
C ILE A 139 17.39 -13.81 4.91
N GLY A 140 17.61 -12.54 5.29
CA GLY A 140 16.55 -11.59 5.63
C GLY A 140 15.50 -11.45 4.53
N HIS A 141 15.91 -11.35 3.26
CA HIS A 141 14.97 -11.36 2.14
C HIS A 141 14.14 -12.64 2.05
N THR A 142 14.72 -13.80 2.37
CA THR A 142 13.96 -15.08 2.41
C THR A 142 12.89 -15.11 3.52
N PHE A 143 13.05 -14.30 4.56
CA PHE A 143 12.05 -14.10 5.61
C PHE A 143 11.04 -12.99 5.30
N GLY A 144 11.05 -12.45 4.07
CA GLY A 144 10.13 -11.40 3.63
C GLY A 144 10.53 -9.99 4.03
N LEU A 145 11.79 -9.77 4.46
CA LEU A 145 12.29 -8.44 4.76
C LEU A 145 12.69 -7.71 3.47
N GLY A 146 12.26 -6.46 3.30
CA GLY A 146 12.81 -5.55 2.30
C GLY A 146 14.00 -4.73 2.86
N HIS A 147 14.70 -4.01 1.97
CA HIS A 147 15.76 -3.07 2.37
C HIS A 147 15.26 -2.04 3.40
N ALA A 148 16.15 -1.61 4.29
CA ALA A 148 15.90 -0.66 5.38
C ALA A 148 16.65 0.66 5.24
N THR A 149 16.40 1.62 6.15
CA THR A 149 17.28 2.81 6.26
C THR A 149 18.44 2.61 7.23
N SER A 150 18.28 1.67 8.17
CA SER A 150 19.33 1.29 9.12
C SER A 150 19.33 -0.22 9.35
N GLY A 151 20.35 -0.71 10.06
CA GLY A 151 20.42 -2.11 10.45
C GLY A 151 20.96 -3.04 9.35
N ILE A 152 20.83 -4.34 9.60
CA ILE A 152 21.29 -5.43 8.71
C ILE A 152 20.64 -5.36 7.32
N MET A 153 19.39 -4.92 7.22
CA MET A 153 18.71 -4.75 5.93
C MET A 153 19.09 -3.43 5.20
N ALA A 154 20.04 -2.66 5.75
CA ALA A 154 20.72 -1.53 5.11
C ALA A 154 22.24 -1.80 5.12
N ARG A 155 23.12 -0.79 5.10
CA ARG A 155 24.58 -1.00 5.23
C ARG A 155 25.03 -1.45 6.63
N GLY A 156 24.14 -1.58 7.59
CA GLY A 156 24.50 -1.99 8.94
C GLY A 156 25.03 -3.43 9.05
N PHE A 157 24.85 -4.25 8.01
CA PHE A 157 25.49 -5.57 7.92
C PHE A 157 27.03 -5.50 7.83
N ASP A 158 27.60 -4.33 7.52
CA ASP A 158 29.05 -4.12 7.53
C ASP A 158 29.64 -4.27 8.96
N ASP A 159 28.83 -4.04 9.99
CA ASP A 159 29.23 -3.93 11.39
C ASP A 159 29.07 -5.24 12.19
N MET A 160 28.83 -6.37 11.53
CA MET A 160 28.55 -7.65 12.19
C MET A 160 29.63 -8.13 13.17
N ASN A 161 30.88 -7.70 13.04
CA ASN A 161 31.90 -7.95 14.06
C ASN A 161 31.48 -7.48 15.46
N ARG A 162 30.66 -6.43 15.57
CA ARG A 162 30.21 -5.83 16.85
C ARG A 162 29.20 -6.70 17.60
N ILE A 163 28.58 -7.69 16.96
CA ILE A 163 27.75 -8.69 17.65
C ILE A 163 28.54 -9.96 18.01
N LEU A 164 29.68 -10.19 17.34
CA LEU A 164 30.50 -11.38 17.50
C LEU A 164 31.70 -11.15 18.44
N CYS A 165 32.10 -9.89 18.63
CA CYS A 165 33.26 -9.52 19.42
C CYS A 165 32.99 -8.27 20.24
N VAL A 166 33.48 -8.25 21.48
CA VAL A 166 33.40 -7.10 22.41
C VAL A 166 34.47 -6.05 22.13
N TYR A 167 35.37 -6.30 21.18
CA TYR A 167 36.39 -5.37 20.73
C TYR A 167 36.33 -5.21 19.21
N GLU A 168 36.79 -4.05 18.72
CA GLU A 168 36.96 -3.79 17.29
C GLU A 168 38.33 -3.21 16.99
N ALA A 169 38.89 -3.54 15.82
CA ALA A 169 40.14 -2.99 15.33
C ALA A 169 39.88 -1.77 14.42
N ASP A 170 40.77 -0.77 14.44
CA ASP A 170 40.72 0.32 13.43
C ASP A 170 41.28 -0.22 12.11
N PRO A 171 40.49 -0.29 11.03
CA PRO A 171 40.94 -0.84 9.75
C PRO A 171 42.01 0.03 9.09
N ARG A 172 42.28 1.25 9.58
CA ARG A 172 43.38 2.11 9.12
C ARG A 172 44.68 1.83 9.86
N SER A 173 44.61 1.22 11.04
CA SER A 173 45.79 0.85 11.82
C SER A 173 46.57 -0.27 11.11
N PRO A 174 47.91 -0.22 11.08
CA PRO A 174 48.72 -1.33 10.60
C PRO A 174 48.89 -2.44 11.66
N LEU A 175 48.44 -2.19 12.90
CA LEU A 175 48.62 -3.12 14.02
C LEU A 175 47.54 -4.19 14.01
N MET A 176 47.93 -5.43 14.31
CA MET A 176 47.04 -6.55 14.56
C MET A 176 46.25 -6.32 15.87
N GLY A 177 44.99 -6.76 15.92
CA GLY A 177 44.16 -6.64 17.13
C GLY A 177 44.56 -7.56 18.29
N PHE A 178 45.47 -8.50 18.05
CA PHE A 178 46.03 -9.42 19.04
C PHE A 178 47.49 -9.72 18.71
N HIS A 179 48.29 -10.05 19.73
CA HIS A 179 49.69 -10.45 19.61
C HIS A 179 49.85 -11.94 19.31
N GLN A 180 49.02 -12.77 19.93
CA GLN A 180 49.08 -14.22 19.78
C GLN A 180 47.67 -14.84 19.92
N ALA A 181 47.40 -15.84 19.09
CA ALA A 181 46.26 -16.75 19.25
C ALA A 181 46.76 -18.11 19.74
N ARG A 182 46.14 -18.65 20.80
CA ARG A 182 46.50 -19.96 21.38
C ARG A 182 45.56 -21.05 20.86
N PRO A 183 46.00 -22.32 20.80
CA PRO A 183 45.18 -23.44 20.32
C PRO A 183 43.86 -23.64 21.06
N GLN A 184 43.75 -23.17 22.31
CA GLN A 184 42.54 -23.27 23.11
C GLN A 184 41.57 -22.08 22.87
N GLY A 185 41.82 -21.22 21.88
CA GLY A 185 40.96 -20.09 21.53
C GLY A 185 41.25 -18.78 22.29
N TRP A 186 42.26 -18.76 23.18
CA TRP A 186 42.65 -17.55 23.90
C TRP A 186 43.46 -16.60 23.01
N LEU A 187 43.12 -15.31 23.07
CA LEU A 187 43.85 -14.25 22.40
C LEU A 187 44.59 -13.37 23.41
N GLU A 188 45.85 -13.10 23.15
CA GLU A 188 46.58 -12.03 23.82
C GLU A 188 46.28 -10.71 23.09
N LEU A 189 45.33 -9.93 23.62
CA LEU A 189 44.81 -8.75 22.96
C LEU A 189 45.84 -7.62 22.88
N ASN A 190 45.87 -6.94 21.73
CA ASN A 190 46.68 -5.73 21.55
C ASN A 190 45.81 -4.50 21.80
N HIS A 191 45.72 -4.07 23.06
CA HIS A 191 44.92 -2.91 23.49
C HIS A 191 45.34 -1.59 22.83
N SER A 192 46.51 -1.51 22.20
CA SER A 192 46.90 -0.33 21.41
C SER A 192 46.24 -0.27 20.02
N ALA A 193 45.72 -1.40 19.53
CA ALA A 193 45.14 -1.55 18.19
C ALA A 193 43.62 -1.76 18.19
N ILE A 194 43.02 -2.03 19.34
CA ILE A 194 41.60 -2.34 19.50
C ILE A 194 40.91 -1.35 20.44
N ARG A 195 39.59 -1.25 20.31
CA ARG A 195 38.72 -0.47 21.19
C ARG A 195 37.54 -1.32 21.62
N GLU A 196 37.03 -1.05 22.82
CA GLU A 196 35.84 -1.71 23.31
C GLU A 196 34.62 -1.31 22.47
N VAL A 197 33.81 -2.29 22.12
CA VAL A 197 32.55 -2.08 21.39
C VAL A 197 31.50 -1.63 22.40
N THR A 198 31.15 -0.34 22.36
CA THR A 198 30.16 0.26 23.28
C THR A 198 28.71 0.13 22.79
N GLY A 199 28.50 -0.39 21.58
CA GLY A 199 27.18 -0.54 20.98
C GLY A 199 27.21 -1.36 19.70
N ARG A 200 26.04 -1.87 19.30
CA ARG A 200 25.88 -2.68 18.09
C ARG A 200 26.04 -1.85 16.80
N ASN A 201 25.79 -0.54 16.89
CA ASN A 201 25.77 0.37 15.75
C ASN A 201 24.92 -0.21 14.60
N GLY A 202 25.45 -0.32 13.37
CA GLY A 202 24.71 -0.84 12.22
C GLY A 202 24.24 -2.30 12.35
N ALA A 203 24.85 -3.11 13.20
CA ALA A 203 24.55 -4.55 13.33
C ALA A 203 23.33 -4.82 14.23
N HIS A 204 22.16 -4.32 13.81
CA HIS A 204 20.88 -4.57 14.46
C HIS A 204 19.78 -4.81 13.42
N TRP A 205 18.69 -5.43 13.84
CA TRP A 205 17.46 -5.39 13.05
C TRP A 205 16.79 -4.05 13.24
N ASN A 206 16.53 -3.34 12.14
CA ASN A 206 15.68 -2.16 12.18
C ASN A 206 14.32 -2.49 12.82
N ALA A 207 13.69 -1.53 13.50
CA ALA A 207 12.43 -1.75 14.20
C ALA A 207 11.35 -2.39 13.32
N GLY A 208 11.19 -1.95 12.07
CA GLY A 208 10.24 -2.55 11.12
C GLY A 208 10.59 -3.99 10.78
N SER A 209 11.88 -4.27 10.52
CA SER A 209 12.38 -5.62 10.27
C SER A 209 12.19 -6.53 11.49
N ALA A 210 12.43 -6.04 12.70
CA ALA A 210 12.25 -6.79 13.93
C ALA A 210 10.78 -7.16 14.18
N GLN A 211 9.83 -6.28 13.85
CA GLN A 211 8.40 -6.59 13.92
C GLN A 211 8.01 -7.70 12.95
N LEU A 212 8.50 -7.66 11.72
CA LEU A 212 8.26 -8.73 10.74
C LEU A 212 8.86 -10.07 11.22
N LEU A 213 10.09 -10.05 11.72
CA LEU A 213 10.75 -11.25 12.25
C LEU A 213 10.04 -11.84 13.47
N ARG A 214 9.40 -11.03 14.31
CA ARG A 214 8.58 -11.49 15.43
C ARG A 214 7.41 -12.37 14.98
N HIS A 215 6.94 -12.18 13.75
CA HIS A 215 5.86 -12.97 13.15
C HIS A 215 6.36 -13.97 12.11
N CYS A 216 7.68 -14.07 11.89
CA CYS A 216 8.28 -15.04 10.98
C CYS A 216 8.19 -16.44 11.59
N PRO A 217 7.59 -17.44 10.91
CA PRO A 217 7.45 -18.79 11.44
C PRO A 217 8.79 -19.46 11.79
N TRP A 218 9.83 -19.20 10.99
CA TRP A 218 11.17 -19.77 11.17
C TRP A 218 11.96 -19.18 12.34
N ILE A 219 11.55 -18.03 12.87
CA ILE A 219 12.22 -17.34 13.99
C ILE A 219 11.39 -17.42 15.26
N SER A 220 10.10 -17.12 15.17
CA SER A 220 9.19 -17.04 16.32
C SER A 220 8.59 -18.39 16.72
N GLY A 221 8.59 -19.38 15.82
CA GLY A 221 7.87 -20.64 16.00
C GLY A 221 6.34 -20.52 15.92
N PHE A 222 5.80 -19.31 15.74
CA PHE A 222 4.38 -19.06 15.57
C PHE A 222 4.03 -18.97 14.09
N ALA A 223 3.61 -20.09 13.49
CA ALA A 223 2.92 -20.08 12.22
C ALA A 223 1.43 -19.78 12.48
N LYS A 224 0.99 -18.53 12.29
CA LYS A 224 -0.44 -18.27 12.07
C LYS A 224 -0.67 -18.26 10.56
N PRO A 225 -1.16 -19.35 9.95
CA PRO A 225 -1.67 -19.28 8.59
C PRO A 225 -2.89 -18.38 8.59
N SER A 226 -2.75 -17.19 8.01
CA SER A 226 -3.92 -16.37 7.69
C SER A 226 -4.54 -16.96 6.42
N LEU A 227 -5.70 -17.62 6.55
CA LEU A 227 -6.51 -18.12 5.43
C LEU A 227 -7.09 -17.00 4.55
N VAL A 228 -6.94 -15.76 5.01
CA VAL A 228 -7.23 -14.52 4.31
C VAL A 228 -5.87 -13.84 4.10
N GLY A 229 -5.59 -13.20 2.96
CA GLY A 229 -4.38 -12.37 2.82
C GLY A 229 -4.25 -11.41 4.03
N PRO A 230 -3.05 -10.93 4.41
CA PRO A 230 -2.86 -10.17 5.64
C PRO A 230 -3.89 -9.02 5.68
N THR A 231 -4.88 -9.19 6.54
CA THR A 231 -5.98 -8.24 6.68
C THR A 231 -5.67 -7.48 7.94
N VAL A 232 -5.25 -6.23 7.81
CA VAL A 232 -5.21 -5.33 8.95
C VAL A 232 -6.66 -4.96 9.25
N SER A 233 -7.31 -5.72 10.13
CA SER A 233 -8.61 -5.35 10.68
C SER A 233 -8.38 -4.26 11.71
N TRP A 234 -8.59 -3.01 11.29
CA TRP A 234 -8.78 -1.91 12.23
C TRP A 234 -10.19 -2.07 12.84
N ASP A 235 -10.34 -3.00 13.78
CA ASP A 235 -11.54 -3.04 14.61
C ASP A 235 -11.44 -1.96 15.71
N ASP A 236 -12.53 -1.76 16.44
CA ASP A 236 -12.66 -0.72 17.47
C ASP A 236 -11.67 -0.88 18.65
N SER A 237 -10.82 -1.92 18.66
CA SER A 237 -9.75 -2.16 19.64
C SER A 237 -8.42 -1.46 19.29
N VAL A 238 -8.22 -1.00 18.06
CA VAL A 238 -7.04 -0.17 17.70
C VAL A 238 -7.34 1.30 17.96
N ARG A 239 -7.25 1.69 19.24
CA ARG A 239 -7.48 3.06 19.71
C ARG A 239 -6.17 3.83 19.85
N GLY A 240 -5.74 4.48 18.77
CA GLY A 240 -4.70 5.52 18.76
C GLY A 240 -5.29 6.84 18.24
N PRO A 241 -4.68 8.01 18.52
CA PRO A 241 -5.36 9.30 18.36
C PRO A 241 -5.44 9.67 16.88
N VAL A 242 -6.61 9.50 16.29
CA VAL A 242 -6.96 10.10 15.00
C VAL A 242 -8.18 10.99 15.27
N GLY A 243 -7.95 12.29 15.51
CA GLY A 243 -9.01 13.30 15.68
C GLY A 243 -9.86 13.46 14.41
N TYR A 244 -11.03 14.08 14.37
CA TYR A 244 -11.92 14.66 15.39
C TYR A 244 -13.25 13.86 15.38
N GLY A 245 -13.26 12.65 15.94
CA GLY A 245 -14.49 11.92 16.20
C GLY A 245 -15.21 12.51 17.41
N GLN A 246 -16.39 13.10 17.22
CA GLN A 246 -17.22 13.64 18.30
C GLN A 246 -17.85 12.50 19.14
N TYR A 247 -17.07 11.75 19.92
CA TYR A 247 -17.47 11.08 21.18
C TYR A 247 -16.27 10.32 21.79
N ASN A 248 -15.70 10.81 22.88
CA ASN A 248 -14.53 10.19 23.52
C ASN A 248 -14.92 9.58 24.87
N GLY A 249 -14.86 8.25 24.99
CA GLY A 249 -14.84 7.58 26.29
C GLY A 249 -13.62 7.97 27.15
N ASN A 250 -13.40 7.29 28.29
CA ASN A 250 -12.25 7.55 29.16
C ASN A 250 -10.93 7.47 28.39
N GLN A 251 -10.23 8.61 28.28
CA GLN A 251 -8.94 8.73 27.63
C GLN A 251 -7.84 8.26 28.59
N VAL A 252 -6.94 7.41 28.10
CA VAL A 252 -5.70 7.05 28.82
C VAL A 252 -4.60 7.94 28.26
N ALA A 253 -4.00 8.76 29.11
CA ALA A 253 -2.85 9.57 28.71
C ALA A 253 -1.69 8.65 28.28
N LEU A 254 -1.07 8.97 27.13
CA LEU A 254 0.21 8.35 26.79
C LEU A 254 1.21 8.71 27.90
N PRO A 255 2.13 7.80 28.28
CA PRO A 255 3.13 8.11 29.29
C PRO A 255 3.93 9.33 28.80
N GLU A 256 3.78 10.44 29.52
CA GLU A 256 4.62 11.62 29.33
C GLU A 256 6.04 11.19 29.68
N GLY A 257 6.89 11.05 28.66
CA GLY A 257 8.33 11.08 28.89
C GLY A 257 8.68 12.44 29.50
N ASP A 258 9.59 12.46 30.46
CA ASP A 258 10.07 13.68 31.09
C ASP A 258 10.47 14.70 30.01
N SER A 259 9.61 15.67 29.75
CA SER A 259 9.77 16.72 28.73
C SER A 259 10.87 17.73 29.09
N SER A 260 11.57 17.50 30.20
CA SER A 260 12.68 18.31 30.67
C SER A 260 14.03 17.89 30.10
N SER A 261 14.13 16.79 29.33
CA SER A 261 15.42 16.27 28.85
C SER A 261 15.57 15.96 27.36
N SER A 262 14.53 16.07 26.53
CA SER A 262 14.70 15.76 25.09
C SER A 262 15.46 16.90 24.41
N SER A 263 16.73 16.66 24.12
CA SER A 263 17.52 17.60 23.32
C SER A 263 16.93 17.69 21.90
N VAL A 264 17.08 18.84 21.23
CA VAL A 264 16.63 19.03 19.83
C VAL A 264 17.16 17.92 18.91
N GLU A 265 18.31 17.34 19.24
CA GLU A 265 18.95 16.23 18.52
C GLU A 265 18.14 14.91 18.55
N GLU A 266 17.35 14.68 19.60
CA GLU A 266 16.51 13.49 19.78
C GLU A 266 15.11 13.65 19.17
N GLU A 267 14.73 14.86 18.76
CA GLU A 267 13.46 15.09 18.08
C GLU A 267 13.40 14.35 16.73
N LEU A 268 12.17 14.04 16.29
CA LEU A 268 11.91 13.49 14.97
C LEU A 268 12.45 14.42 13.87
N GLY A 269 13.43 13.94 13.11
CA GLY A 269 14.06 14.70 12.02
C GLY A 269 13.50 14.35 10.65
N VAL A 270 13.11 13.10 10.42
CA VAL A 270 12.60 12.66 9.11
C VAL A 270 11.67 11.45 9.23
N VAL A 271 10.70 11.37 8.32
CA VAL A 271 9.93 10.16 8.03
C VAL A 271 10.30 9.64 6.64
N MET A 272 10.83 8.44 6.57
CA MET A 272 11.03 7.70 5.32
C MET A 272 9.80 6.86 5.03
N VAL A 273 9.28 6.97 3.81
CA VAL A 273 8.11 6.22 3.37
C VAL A 273 8.49 5.49 2.09
N ASP A 274 8.54 4.17 2.13
CA ASP A 274 8.71 3.32 0.96
C ASP A 274 7.31 2.91 0.47
N ALA A 275 6.92 3.51 -0.64
CA ALA A 275 5.57 3.43 -1.13
C ALA A 275 5.49 3.59 -2.65
N GLY A 276 5.05 2.51 -3.30
CA GLY A 276 4.77 2.41 -4.73
C GLY A 276 3.26 2.30 -4.96
N LYS A 277 2.76 1.10 -5.28
CA LYS A 277 1.30 0.81 -5.34
C LYS A 277 0.63 0.79 -3.95
N TYR A 278 1.37 0.47 -2.91
CA TYR A 278 0.93 0.50 -1.52
C TYR A 278 2.04 1.14 -0.69
N VAL A 279 1.73 1.59 0.53
CA VAL A 279 2.74 1.93 1.53
C VAL A 279 3.29 0.62 2.07
N ASN A 280 4.47 0.26 1.61
CA ASN A 280 5.10 -1.01 1.94
C ASN A 280 5.89 -0.92 3.25
N ARG A 281 6.43 0.26 3.55
CA ARG A 281 7.24 0.48 4.76
C ARG A 281 7.26 1.95 5.16
N LEU A 282 7.30 2.20 6.47
CA LEU A 282 7.46 3.52 7.06
C LEU A 282 8.52 3.47 8.16
N GLU A 283 9.40 4.46 8.20
CA GLU A 283 10.52 4.51 9.14
C GLU A 283 10.76 5.96 9.57
N THR A 284 11.26 6.14 10.79
CA THR A 284 11.50 7.47 11.37
C THR A 284 12.93 7.53 11.88
N LEU A 285 13.54 8.71 11.77
CA LEU A 285 14.88 8.98 12.31
C LEU A 285 14.87 10.30 13.08
N THR A 286 15.68 10.38 14.13
CA THR A 286 15.89 11.62 14.87
C THR A 286 16.76 12.61 14.08
N ARG A 287 16.82 13.87 14.51
CA ARG A 287 17.69 14.88 13.89
C ARG A 287 19.16 14.47 13.94
N ALA A 288 19.64 13.90 15.05
CA ALA A 288 21.00 13.39 15.15
C ALA A 288 21.29 12.25 14.15
N GLN A 289 20.36 11.29 14.05
CA GLN A 289 20.49 10.17 13.12
C GLN A 289 20.50 10.62 11.66
N LEU A 290 19.73 11.66 11.34
CA LEU A 290 19.69 12.26 10.01
C LEU A 290 21.04 12.84 9.59
N VAL A 291 21.66 13.61 10.49
CA VAL A 291 22.98 14.22 10.25
C VAL A 291 24.05 13.16 9.99
N GLU A 292 24.03 12.05 10.73
CA GLU A 292 24.98 10.95 10.53
C GLU A 292 24.80 10.25 9.17
N ILE A 293 23.55 10.05 8.75
CA ILE A 293 23.25 9.47 7.44
C ILE A 293 23.69 10.41 6.31
N GLU A 294 23.39 11.70 6.39
CA GLU A 294 23.79 12.67 5.35
C GLU A 294 25.31 12.80 5.18
N ARG A 295 26.11 12.49 6.23
CA ARG A 295 27.58 12.44 6.13
C ARG A 295 28.10 11.28 5.32
N THR A 296 27.37 10.16 5.28
CA THR A 296 27.78 8.94 4.59
C THR A 296 27.17 8.85 3.20
N GLU A 297 25.88 9.17 3.04
CA GLU A 297 25.20 9.26 1.76
C GLU A 297 24.14 10.38 1.77
N PRO A 298 24.05 11.21 0.71
CA PRO A 298 22.99 12.20 0.61
C PRO A 298 21.62 11.51 0.50
N LEU A 299 20.63 11.98 1.26
CA LEU A 299 19.25 11.51 1.16
C LEU A 299 18.74 11.75 -0.27
N ARG A 300 18.56 10.67 -1.03
CA ARG A 300 18.00 10.73 -2.37
C ARG A 300 16.70 9.94 -2.38
N ALA A 301 15.66 10.56 -2.94
CA ALA A 301 14.47 9.82 -3.36
C ALA A 301 14.89 8.89 -4.52
N ALA A 302 14.68 7.59 -4.37
CA ALA A 302 15.06 6.58 -5.35
C ALA A 302 13.98 5.49 -5.42
N GLY A 303 13.41 5.29 -6.61
CA GLY A 303 12.27 4.39 -6.81
C GLY A 303 11.08 4.80 -5.95
N ASP A 304 10.56 3.83 -5.19
CA ASP A 304 9.40 4.00 -4.31
C ASP A 304 9.77 4.57 -2.92
N LYS A 305 11.06 4.83 -2.65
CA LYS A 305 11.53 5.36 -1.37
C LYS A 305 11.47 6.90 -1.35
N HIS A 306 10.69 7.44 -0.41
CA HIS A 306 10.45 8.86 -0.20
C HIS A 306 10.93 9.33 1.17
N TRP A 307 11.38 10.58 1.27
CA TRP A 307 11.83 11.18 2.53
C TRP A 307 11.05 12.45 2.82
N PHE A 308 10.50 12.57 4.03
CA PHE A 308 9.80 13.75 4.54
C PHE A 308 10.58 14.33 5.71
N VAL A 309 11.53 15.20 5.41
CA VAL A 309 12.46 15.82 6.38
C VAL A 309 11.77 17.00 7.06
N LEU A 310 11.76 17.03 8.39
CA LEU A 310 11.14 18.09 9.20
C LEU A 310 12.13 19.23 9.46
N ALA A 311 11.69 20.47 9.18
CA ALA A 311 12.44 21.67 9.54
C ALA A 311 12.58 21.82 11.06
N ALA A 312 13.50 22.67 11.53
CA ALA A 312 13.63 22.97 12.95
C ALA A 312 12.30 23.51 13.52
N GLY A 313 11.79 22.90 14.59
CA GLY A 313 10.49 23.24 15.18
C GLY A 313 9.27 22.77 14.37
N GLU A 314 9.46 22.05 13.26
CA GLU A 314 8.38 21.35 12.56
C GLU A 314 8.10 20.01 13.24
N TYR A 315 6.84 19.72 13.53
CA TYR A 315 6.39 18.46 14.14
C TYR A 315 5.10 17.96 13.51
N ILE A 316 4.92 16.64 13.50
CA ILE A 316 3.73 16.01 12.92
C ILE A 316 2.53 16.26 13.82
N THR A 317 1.47 16.83 13.25
CA THR A 317 0.20 17.11 13.93
C THR A 317 -0.87 16.09 13.58
N ARG A 318 -0.79 15.48 12.40
CA ARG A 318 -1.79 14.53 11.88
C ARG A 318 -1.21 13.63 10.79
N VAL A 319 -1.74 12.42 10.67
CA VAL A 319 -1.43 11.49 9.57
C VAL A 319 -2.74 11.00 8.96
N ASP A 320 -2.92 11.21 7.66
CA ASP A 320 -4.05 10.68 6.91
C ASP A 320 -3.66 9.37 6.23
N ILE A 321 -4.50 8.34 6.38
CA ILE A 321 -4.25 6.99 5.87
C ILE A 321 -5.41 6.57 4.96
N ARG A 322 -5.07 5.94 3.83
CA ARG A 322 -5.99 5.22 2.95
C ARG A 322 -5.69 3.73 3.06
N SER A 323 -6.69 2.93 3.37
CA SER A 323 -6.54 1.48 3.45
C SER A 323 -7.83 0.74 3.10
N MET A 324 -7.69 -0.39 2.39
CA MET A 324 -8.71 -1.43 2.24
C MET A 324 -8.25 -2.72 2.92
N ALA A 325 -7.36 -3.49 2.26
CA ALA A 325 -6.70 -4.67 2.84
C ALA A 325 -5.25 -4.39 3.26
N TRP A 326 -4.63 -3.37 2.65
CA TRP A 326 -3.27 -2.87 2.90
C TRP A 326 -3.33 -1.36 3.14
N ILE A 327 -2.23 -0.73 3.58
CA ILE A 327 -2.14 0.74 3.54
C ILE A 327 -1.86 1.13 2.09
N ASP A 328 -2.86 1.65 1.41
CA ASP A 328 -2.77 2.06 0.02
C ASP A 328 -1.99 3.37 -0.10
N GLY A 329 -2.32 4.34 0.75
CA GLY A 329 -1.68 5.65 0.74
C GLY A 329 -1.56 6.26 2.14
N LEU A 330 -0.58 7.16 2.29
CA LEU A 330 -0.33 7.90 3.52
C LEU A 330 0.04 9.35 3.23
N GLN A 331 -0.52 10.30 3.99
CA GLN A 331 -0.18 11.71 3.95
C GLN A 331 0.16 12.21 5.36
N LEU A 332 1.29 12.90 5.50
CA LEU A 332 1.75 13.47 6.76
C LEU A 332 1.37 14.95 6.81
N HIS A 333 0.84 15.39 7.94
CA HIS A 333 0.55 16.79 8.22
C HIS A 333 1.37 17.24 9.41
N THR A 334 2.02 18.38 9.27
CA THR A 334 2.79 19.04 10.32
C THR A 334 2.11 20.35 10.71
N ASN A 335 2.66 21.01 11.73
CA ASN A 335 2.31 22.39 12.06
C ASN A 335 2.61 23.40 10.93
N LEU A 336 3.39 23.02 9.91
CA LEU A 336 3.81 23.93 8.82
C LEU A 336 3.26 23.55 7.44
N ARG A 337 3.05 22.25 7.16
CA ARG A 337 2.69 21.78 5.82
C ARG A 337 2.06 20.40 5.84
N SER A 338 1.53 20.03 4.70
CA SER A 338 1.13 18.64 4.42
C SER A 338 2.07 18.07 3.36
N SER A 339 2.46 16.81 3.50
CA SER A 339 3.18 16.08 2.45
C SER A 339 2.26 15.81 1.26
N ARG A 340 2.82 15.32 0.17
CA ARG A 340 2.03 14.56 -0.83
C ARG A 340 1.52 13.25 -0.22
N TRP A 341 0.58 12.61 -0.89
CA TRP A 341 0.28 11.20 -0.62
C TRP A 341 1.46 10.33 -1.08
N TYR A 342 1.92 9.45 -0.21
CA TYR A 342 2.89 8.40 -0.48
C TYR A 342 2.15 7.07 -0.68
N GLY A 343 2.53 6.28 -1.68
CA GLY A 343 1.87 5.02 -2.03
C GLY A 343 0.81 5.17 -3.11
N GLY A 344 0.09 4.08 -3.36
CA GLY A 344 -1.03 4.08 -4.28
C GLY A 344 -2.11 4.98 -3.74
N THR A 345 -2.42 6.00 -4.50
CA THR A 345 -3.81 6.37 -4.63
C THR A 345 -4.54 5.07 -5.01
N GLY A 346 -5.48 4.55 -4.21
CA GLY A 346 -6.49 3.59 -4.68
C GLY A 346 -7.40 4.18 -5.78
N VAL A 347 -6.85 5.09 -6.59
CA VAL A 347 -7.36 5.98 -7.62
C VAL A 347 -6.15 6.34 -8.51
N MET A 348 -5.87 5.61 -9.58
CA MET A 348 -4.74 5.82 -10.51
C MET A 348 -4.37 7.32 -10.76
N SER A 349 -3.27 7.79 -10.15
CA SER A 349 -2.54 9.06 -10.33
C SER A 349 -3.13 10.37 -9.76
N VAL A 350 -2.24 11.19 -9.19
CA VAL A 350 -2.38 12.66 -9.09
C VAL A 350 -1.12 13.26 -9.70
N GLN A 351 -1.28 13.91 -10.86
CA GLN A 351 -0.30 14.86 -11.40
C GLN A 351 -0.96 16.23 -11.45
N SER A 352 -0.18 17.26 -11.07
CA SER A 352 -0.56 18.65 -11.30
C SER A 352 -0.16 19.00 -12.72
N PHE A 353 -1.10 19.53 -13.50
CA PHE A 353 -0.86 20.01 -14.85
C PHE A 353 -0.96 21.52 -14.84
N ASP A 354 0.13 22.20 -15.23
CA ASP A 354 0.15 23.65 -15.32
C ASP A 354 -0.68 24.17 -16.52
N SER A 355 -1.18 23.27 -17.37
CA SER A 355 -2.16 23.55 -18.43
C SER A 355 -2.90 22.30 -18.93
N VAL A 356 -4.07 22.50 -19.53
CA VAL A 356 -4.90 21.46 -20.19
C VAL A 356 -4.15 20.72 -21.30
N GLN A 357 -3.19 21.38 -21.94
CA GLN A 357 -2.44 20.85 -23.08
C GLN A 357 -1.41 19.78 -22.66
N ALA A 358 -0.80 19.95 -21.48
CA ALA A 358 0.12 18.96 -20.90
C ALA A 358 -0.60 17.67 -20.47
N PHE A 359 -1.87 17.78 -20.07
CA PHE A 359 -2.74 16.63 -19.80
C PHE A 359 -3.05 15.84 -21.07
N ASP A 360 -3.43 16.53 -22.15
CA ASP A 360 -3.74 15.89 -23.44
C ASP A 360 -2.52 15.21 -24.08
N GLU A 361 -1.33 15.80 -23.98
CA GLU A 361 -0.09 15.20 -24.49
C GLU A 361 0.26 13.89 -23.76
N LEU A 362 0.12 13.87 -22.44
CA LEU A 362 0.39 12.67 -21.63
C LEU A 362 -0.68 11.59 -21.83
N ALA A 363 -1.96 11.98 -21.91
CA ALA A 363 -3.06 11.06 -22.20
C ALA A 363 -2.87 10.35 -23.56
N ASN A 364 -2.36 11.08 -24.56
CA ASN A 364 -1.98 10.54 -25.86
C ASN A 364 -0.72 9.65 -25.82
N GLN A 365 0.27 10.01 -25.00
CA GLN A 365 1.51 9.23 -24.84
C GLN A 365 1.26 7.90 -24.11
N LEU A 366 0.40 7.91 -23.08
CA LEU A 366 -0.10 6.71 -22.39
C LEU A 366 -0.94 5.84 -23.32
N HIS A 367 -1.75 6.44 -24.20
CA HIS A 367 -2.47 5.74 -25.27
C HIS A 367 -1.52 4.98 -26.22
N SER A 368 -0.39 5.60 -26.59
CA SER A 368 0.56 5.02 -27.54
C SER A 368 1.41 3.88 -26.98
N SER A 369 1.63 3.84 -25.66
CA SER A 369 2.54 2.90 -25.00
C SER A 369 1.83 1.70 -24.33
N LEU A 370 0.54 1.81 -23.99
CA LEU A 370 -0.20 0.78 -23.24
C LEU A 370 -1.20 -0.05 -24.06
N LEU A 371 -1.33 0.21 -25.37
CA LEU A 371 -2.27 -0.50 -26.23
C LEU A 371 -1.58 -1.56 -27.10
N LYS A 372 -1.38 -2.76 -26.55
CA LYS A 372 -1.47 -3.97 -27.39
C LYS A 372 -2.94 -4.23 -27.70
N ILE A 373 -3.25 -4.45 -28.97
CA ILE A 373 -4.60 -4.79 -29.47
C ILE A 373 -5.17 -5.95 -28.63
N GLY A 374 -6.28 -5.72 -27.90
CA GLY A 374 -7.04 -6.77 -27.20
C GLY A 374 -7.37 -6.56 -25.70
N ASN A 375 -7.12 -5.40 -25.08
CA ASN A 375 -7.43 -5.18 -23.65
C ASN A 375 -8.68 -4.28 -23.43
N THR A 376 -9.55 -4.63 -22.48
CA THR A 376 -10.94 -4.12 -22.34
C THR A 376 -11.16 -3.08 -21.22
N TYR A 377 -10.14 -2.30 -20.84
CA TYR A 377 -10.29 -1.25 -19.82
C TYR A 377 -10.40 0.15 -20.45
N GLN A 378 -11.49 0.86 -20.15
CA GLN A 378 -11.67 2.27 -20.53
C GLN A 378 -11.77 3.13 -19.27
N LEU A 379 -10.87 4.10 -19.14
CA LEU A 379 -10.96 5.15 -18.11
C LEU A 379 -11.69 6.34 -18.71
N HIS A 380 -12.75 6.79 -18.05
CA HIS A 380 -13.54 7.94 -18.45
C HIS A 380 -13.45 9.04 -17.40
N CYS A 381 -13.18 10.27 -17.83
CA CYS A 381 -13.08 11.44 -16.95
C CYS A 381 -14.05 12.53 -17.43
N VAL A 382 -14.79 13.12 -16.49
CA VAL A 382 -15.63 14.31 -16.74
C VAL A 382 -15.00 15.45 -15.95
N THR A 383 -14.39 16.38 -16.66
CA THR A 383 -13.87 17.62 -16.06
C THR A 383 -15.02 18.58 -15.76
N LEU A 384 -14.88 19.35 -14.69
CA LEU A 384 -15.81 20.42 -14.31
C LEU A 384 -15.11 21.76 -14.45
N ASP A 385 -15.77 22.73 -15.07
CA ASP A 385 -15.28 24.09 -15.15
C ASP A 385 -15.41 24.78 -13.78
N PRO A 386 -14.61 25.82 -13.48
CA PRO A 386 -14.73 26.56 -12.23
C PRO A 386 -16.16 27.09 -12.01
N GLY A 387 -16.82 26.62 -10.94
CA GLY A 387 -18.21 26.95 -10.61
C GLY A 387 -19.27 26.04 -11.23
N GLU A 388 -18.88 25.12 -12.11
CA GLU A 388 -19.73 24.04 -12.59
C GLU A 388 -19.91 22.98 -11.49
N ARG A 389 -21.16 22.66 -11.16
CA ARG A 389 -21.50 21.76 -10.04
C ARG A 389 -22.23 20.54 -10.54
N VAL A 390 -21.95 19.37 -9.98
CA VAL A 390 -22.74 18.15 -10.24
C VAL A 390 -24.10 18.30 -9.55
N VAL A 391 -25.17 18.22 -10.33
CA VAL A 391 -26.54 18.40 -9.85
C VAL A 391 -27.35 17.12 -9.91
N GLN A 392 -27.00 16.18 -10.79
CA GLN A 392 -27.68 14.90 -10.89
C GLN A 392 -26.75 13.80 -11.39
N ILE A 393 -27.07 12.56 -11.06
CA ILE A 393 -26.39 11.36 -11.51
C ILE A 393 -27.45 10.33 -11.86
N ASP A 394 -27.38 9.77 -13.05
CA ASP A 394 -28.22 8.66 -13.47
C ASP A 394 -27.40 7.37 -13.42
N ALA A 395 -28.01 6.28 -12.94
CA ALA A 395 -27.38 4.97 -12.84
C ALA A 395 -28.30 3.87 -13.37
N SER A 396 -27.76 3.03 -14.24
CA SER A 396 -28.43 1.86 -14.81
C SER A 396 -28.16 0.65 -13.94
N PHE A 397 -29.23 0.05 -13.43
CA PHE A 397 -29.16 -1.13 -12.60
C PHE A 397 -29.55 -2.36 -13.41
N ARG A 398 -28.73 -3.40 -13.31
CA ARG A 398 -29.02 -4.74 -13.79
C ARG A 398 -29.44 -5.59 -12.61
N PRO A 399 -30.68 -6.11 -12.58
CA PRO A 399 -31.15 -6.98 -11.52
C PRO A 399 -30.27 -8.24 -11.36
N ALA A 400 -30.26 -8.81 -10.16
CA ALA A 400 -29.70 -10.13 -9.93
C ALA A 400 -30.36 -11.17 -10.86
N GLY A 401 -29.57 -12.09 -11.38
CA GLY A 401 -30.02 -13.16 -12.28
C GLY A 401 -29.08 -14.35 -12.25
N ASP A 402 -29.28 -15.31 -13.14
CA ASP A 402 -28.56 -16.58 -13.11
C ASP A 402 -27.03 -16.44 -13.22
N SER A 403 -26.53 -15.38 -13.86
CA SER A 403 -25.09 -15.11 -14.02
C SER A 403 -24.48 -14.25 -12.91
N ASP A 404 -25.29 -13.44 -12.22
CA ASP A 404 -24.83 -12.51 -11.18
C ASP A 404 -25.81 -12.53 -10.01
N PRO A 405 -25.40 -13.02 -8.84
CA PRO A 405 -26.31 -13.21 -7.70
C PRO A 405 -26.75 -11.88 -7.05
N PHE A 406 -26.22 -10.74 -7.50
CA PHE A 406 -26.48 -9.42 -6.95
C PHE A 406 -26.91 -8.44 -8.04
N THR A 407 -27.65 -7.40 -7.63
CA THR A 407 -27.94 -6.27 -8.53
C THR A 407 -26.66 -5.47 -8.77
N VAL A 408 -26.39 -5.11 -10.02
CA VAL A 408 -25.16 -4.44 -10.44
C VAL A 408 -25.47 -3.09 -11.07
N ILE A 409 -24.68 -2.07 -10.79
CA ILE A 409 -24.66 -0.84 -11.58
C ILE A 409 -23.74 -1.07 -12.78
N ASP A 410 -24.33 -1.20 -13.97
CA ASP A 410 -23.57 -1.45 -15.21
C ASP A 410 -23.46 -0.23 -16.12
N GLY A 411 -24.05 0.91 -15.73
CA GLY A 411 -23.76 2.21 -16.34
C GLY A 411 -24.12 3.42 -15.48
N VAL A 412 -23.44 4.54 -15.69
CA VAL A 412 -23.68 5.83 -15.00
C VAL A 412 -23.59 7.03 -15.94
N CYS A 413 -24.32 8.11 -15.65
CA CYS A 413 -24.28 9.39 -16.36
C CYS A 413 -24.31 10.54 -15.35
N PHE A 414 -23.52 11.59 -15.57
CA PHE A 414 -23.41 12.74 -14.68
C PHE A 414 -24.02 13.99 -15.31
N HIS A 415 -24.79 14.74 -14.54
CA HIS A 415 -25.39 16.00 -14.92
C HIS A 415 -24.82 17.09 -14.04
N THR A 416 -24.44 18.19 -14.68
CA THR A 416 -23.91 19.37 -14.03
C THR A 416 -24.85 20.55 -14.27
N THR A 417 -24.54 21.69 -13.64
CA THR A 417 -25.23 22.96 -13.91
C THR A 417 -25.12 23.42 -15.37
N ALA A 418 -24.16 22.89 -16.14
CA ALA A 418 -23.87 23.35 -17.50
C ALA A 418 -24.10 22.27 -18.59
N ARG A 419 -23.88 20.99 -18.28
CA ARG A 419 -23.84 19.90 -19.26
C ARG A 419 -24.19 18.54 -18.63
N CYS A 420 -24.30 17.52 -19.48
CA CYS A 420 -24.35 16.13 -19.05
C CYS A 420 -23.26 15.32 -19.74
N SER A 421 -22.77 14.27 -19.08
CA SER A 421 -21.82 13.32 -19.66
C SER A 421 -22.53 12.37 -20.62
N SER A 422 -21.75 11.63 -21.41
CA SER A 422 -22.24 10.39 -22.02
C SER A 422 -22.45 9.32 -20.94
N TRP A 423 -23.17 8.24 -21.28
CA TRP A 423 -23.25 7.07 -20.40
C TRP A 423 -21.91 6.34 -20.36
N PHE A 424 -21.39 6.16 -19.16
CA PHE A 424 -20.24 5.30 -18.90
C PHE A 424 -20.76 3.91 -18.54
N GLY A 425 -20.59 2.95 -19.43
CA GLY A 425 -21.21 1.63 -19.32
C GLY A 425 -22.54 1.53 -20.06
N LYS A 426 -23.40 0.60 -19.66
CA LYS A 426 -24.64 0.26 -20.37
C LYS A 426 -25.82 1.09 -19.86
N TYR A 427 -26.55 1.70 -20.77
CA TYR A 427 -27.86 2.30 -20.50
C TYR A 427 -28.96 1.24 -20.60
N ARG A 428 -29.86 1.19 -19.60
CA ARG A 428 -31.04 0.31 -19.58
C ARG A 428 -32.28 1.11 -19.25
N GLU A 429 -33.04 1.49 -20.28
CA GLU A 429 -34.23 2.33 -20.15
C GLU A 429 -35.22 1.88 -19.06
N THR A 430 -35.39 0.57 -18.87
CA THR A 430 -36.33 -0.01 -17.90
C THR A 430 -35.78 -0.11 -16.48
N SER A 431 -34.53 0.28 -16.22
CA SER A 431 -33.87 0.11 -14.91
C SER A 431 -32.90 1.25 -14.59
N VAL A 432 -33.26 2.47 -14.98
CA VAL A 432 -32.53 3.69 -14.60
C VAL A 432 -33.03 4.19 -13.25
N ARG A 433 -32.09 4.52 -12.36
CA ARG A 433 -32.33 5.34 -11.17
C ARG A 433 -31.53 6.63 -11.32
N PHE A 434 -31.87 7.64 -10.52
CA PHE A 434 -31.14 8.89 -10.54
C PHE A 434 -31.08 9.49 -9.14
N PHE A 435 -30.07 10.31 -8.92
CA PHE A 435 -29.78 11.03 -7.71
C PHE A 435 -29.73 12.51 -8.11
N MET A 436 -30.50 13.38 -7.49
CA MET A 436 -30.52 14.80 -7.83
C MET A 436 -30.38 15.62 -6.57
N ALA A 437 -29.47 16.59 -6.58
CA ALA A 437 -29.32 17.52 -5.48
C ALA A 437 -30.56 18.44 -5.40
N PRO A 438 -31.04 18.79 -4.19
CA PRO A 438 -32.08 19.81 -4.01
C PRO A 438 -31.75 21.11 -4.76
N ALA A 439 -32.78 21.87 -5.12
CA ALA A 439 -32.61 23.17 -5.77
C ALA A 439 -31.58 24.04 -5.02
N ASP A 440 -30.71 24.71 -5.78
CA ASP A 440 -29.60 25.56 -5.30
C ASP A 440 -28.47 24.83 -4.53
N THR A 441 -28.50 23.50 -4.46
CA THR A 441 -27.43 22.65 -3.89
C THR A 441 -26.72 21.83 -4.96
N SER A 442 -25.72 21.02 -4.56
CA SER A 442 -24.97 20.15 -5.46
C SER A 442 -24.59 18.84 -4.78
N VAL A 443 -24.27 17.82 -5.58
CA VAL A 443 -23.63 16.61 -5.09
C VAL A 443 -22.17 16.95 -4.76
N ILE A 444 -21.85 16.97 -3.48
CA ILE A 444 -20.51 17.33 -2.98
C ILE A 444 -19.64 16.09 -2.71
N GLN A 445 -20.26 14.92 -2.54
CA GLN A 445 -19.54 13.64 -2.42
C GLN A 445 -20.37 12.50 -3.00
N LEU A 446 -19.67 11.53 -3.61
CA LEU A 446 -20.19 10.23 -4.02
C LEU A 446 -19.35 9.09 -3.46
N ARG A 447 -20.00 7.98 -3.15
CA ARG A 447 -19.38 6.74 -2.70
C ARG A 447 -20.09 5.55 -3.34
N GLY A 448 -19.32 4.62 -3.89
CA GLY A 448 -19.85 3.33 -4.33
C GLY A 448 -20.01 2.38 -3.15
N ALA A 449 -21.11 1.62 -3.14
CA ALA A 449 -21.23 0.42 -2.33
C ALA A 449 -20.91 -0.79 -3.21
N TYR A 450 -20.13 -1.71 -2.67
CA TYR A 450 -19.62 -2.86 -3.43
C TYR A 450 -19.90 -4.16 -2.69
N THR A 451 -20.27 -5.18 -3.46
CA THR A 451 -20.24 -6.59 -3.00
C THR A 451 -19.06 -7.25 -3.68
N GLY A 452 -18.00 -7.53 -2.93
CA GLY A 452 -16.71 -7.89 -3.51
C GLY A 452 -16.15 -6.74 -4.36
N SER A 453 -15.94 -6.99 -5.65
CA SER A 453 -15.45 -5.99 -6.62
C SER A 453 -16.55 -5.39 -7.50
N ILE A 454 -17.82 -5.72 -7.27
CA ILE A 454 -18.95 -5.34 -8.11
C ILE A 454 -19.63 -4.12 -7.49
N LEU A 455 -19.78 -3.04 -8.27
CA LEU A 455 -20.54 -1.86 -7.85
C LEU A 455 -22.03 -2.21 -7.81
N THR A 456 -22.60 -2.22 -6.61
CA THR A 456 -23.99 -2.62 -6.38
C THR A 456 -24.89 -1.44 -6.02
N ASP A 457 -24.33 -0.36 -5.47
CA ASP A 457 -25.08 0.85 -5.14
C ASP A 457 -24.24 2.13 -5.17
N LEU A 458 -24.89 3.29 -5.12
CA LEU A 458 -24.27 4.61 -4.99
C LEU A 458 -24.92 5.38 -3.83
N THR A 459 -24.07 5.92 -2.95
CA THR A 459 -24.46 6.82 -1.86
C THR A 459 -23.69 8.13 -1.96
N GLY A 460 -24.08 9.16 -1.23
CA GLY A 460 -23.34 10.42 -1.27
C GLY A 460 -23.88 11.50 -0.35
N MET A 461 -23.36 12.70 -0.55
CA MET A 461 -23.75 13.89 0.21
C MET A 461 -24.16 15.00 -0.74
N VAL A 462 -25.25 15.68 -0.39
CA VAL A 462 -25.73 16.87 -1.09
C VAL A 462 -25.65 18.07 -0.17
N GLY A 463 -25.36 19.24 -0.73
CA GLY A 463 -25.24 20.47 0.04
C GLY A 463 -24.70 21.64 -0.78
N THR A 464 -24.57 22.79 -0.12
CA THR A 464 -23.93 23.98 -0.69
C THR A 464 -22.44 24.05 -0.34
N THR A 465 -22.07 23.50 0.82
CA THR A 465 -20.71 23.41 1.36
C THR A 465 -20.59 22.14 2.23
N PRO A 466 -19.39 21.64 2.55
CA PRO A 466 -19.19 20.49 3.44
C PRO A 466 -19.78 20.65 4.84
N GLU A 467 -20.04 21.88 5.28
CA GLU A 467 -20.58 22.21 6.61
C GLU A 467 -22.11 22.13 6.65
N ASN A 468 -22.77 22.15 5.48
CA ASN A 468 -24.23 22.19 5.36
C ASN A 468 -24.70 21.04 4.44
N GLN A 469 -24.48 19.82 4.93
CA GLN A 469 -24.62 18.58 4.18
C GLN A 469 -25.70 17.66 4.76
N SER A 470 -26.44 16.98 3.88
CA SER A 470 -27.27 15.83 4.24
C SER A 470 -26.78 14.58 3.53
N VAL A 471 -26.82 13.46 4.24
CA VAL A 471 -26.53 12.15 3.66
C VAL A 471 -27.75 11.72 2.86
N PHE A 472 -27.53 11.21 1.64
CA PHE A 472 -28.57 10.51 0.92
C PHE A 472 -28.31 9.00 0.88
N ILE A 473 -29.35 8.20 1.18
CA ILE A 473 -29.35 6.74 1.09
C ILE A 473 -30.50 6.35 0.15
N PRO A 474 -30.26 5.66 -0.98
CA PRO A 474 -31.32 5.38 -1.96
C PRO A 474 -32.32 4.31 -1.49
N ASP A 475 -33.47 4.73 -0.95
CA ASP A 475 -34.54 3.82 -0.52
C ASP A 475 -35.98 4.21 -0.93
N GLY A 476 -36.18 5.27 -1.72
CA GLY A 476 -37.49 5.59 -2.31
C GLY A 476 -37.87 4.61 -3.43
N ARG A 477 -39.15 4.22 -3.53
CA ARG A 477 -39.70 3.40 -4.63
C ARG A 477 -40.95 4.03 -5.23
N VAL A 478 -41.05 3.99 -6.56
CA VAL A 478 -42.27 4.37 -7.29
C VAL A 478 -42.93 3.09 -7.78
N LEU A 479 -44.10 2.78 -7.24
CA LEU A 479 -44.88 1.61 -7.60
C LEU A 479 -46.19 2.05 -8.27
N THR A 480 -46.56 1.34 -9.33
CA THR A 480 -47.84 1.54 -10.02
C THR A 480 -48.77 0.41 -9.60
N ASP A 481 -49.81 0.74 -8.84
CA ASP A 481 -50.79 -0.24 -8.35
C ASP A 481 -51.65 -0.71 -9.54
N SER A 482 -51.67 -2.01 -9.84
CA SER A 482 -52.28 -2.57 -11.06
C SER A 482 -53.81 -2.60 -11.06
N GLY A 483 -54.46 -1.67 -10.36
CA GLY A 483 -55.91 -1.62 -10.22
C GLY A 483 -56.50 -0.38 -9.54
N ALA A 484 -55.69 0.61 -9.16
CA ALA A 484 -56.17 1.87 -8.58
C ALA A 484 -55.68 3.06 -9.40
N TYR A 485 -56.52 4.07 -9.56
CA TYR A 485 -56.29 5.26 -10.40
C TYR A 485 -55.17 6.22 -9.90
N ASP A 486 -54.34 5.79 -8.95
CA ASP A 486 -53.35 6.58 -8.24
C ASP A 486 -51.95 5.97 -8.37
N VAL A 487 -50.92 6.82 -8.44
CA VAL A 487 -49.51 6.41 -8.41
C VAL A 487 -49.06 6.29 -6.96
N ARG A 488 -48.47 5.16 -6.57
CA ARG A 488 -48.03 4.88 -5.20
C ARG A 488 -46.54 5.15 -5.07
N LEU A 489 -46.18 6.18 -4.33
CA LEU A 489 -44.81 6.38 -3.84
C LEU A 489 -44.67 5.64 -2.51
N GLU A 490 -43.58 4.91 -2.31
CA GLU A 490 -43.32 4.13 -1.10
C GLU A 490 -41.86 4.26 -0.67
N ALA A 491 -41.62 4.61 0.58
CA ALA A 491 -40.29 4.52 1.18
C ALA A 491 -40.03 3.05 1.54
N ALA A 492 -38.97 2.46 1.00
CA ALA A 492 -38.60 1.08 1.32
C ALA A 492 -37.93 0.96 2.69
N SER A 493 -37.37 2.05 3.22
CA SER A 493 -36.94 2.13 4.61
C SER A 493 -38.15 2.22 5.55
N PRO A 494 -38.15 1.51 6.68
CA PRO A 494 -39.10 1.79 7.77
C PRO A 494 -38.78 3.10 8.51
N VAL A 495 -37.59 3.68 8.29
CA VAL A 495 -37.07 4.85 9.02
C VAL A 495 -37.48 6.18 8.37
N PHE A 496 -37.68 6.20 7.05
CA PHE A 496 -37.93 7.43 6.28
C PHE A 496 -39.32 7.43 5.63
N GLY A 497 -39.88 8.63 5.41
CA GLY A 497 -41.13 8.83 4.67
C GLY A 497 -40.92 9.65 3.40
N ILE A 498 -41.88 9.68 2.49
CA ILE A 498 -41.81 10.44 1.23
C ILE A 498 -42.04 11.92 1.49
N GLU A 499 -41.00 12.73 1.30
CA GLU A 499 -41.03 14.18 1.48
C GLU A 499 -41.51 14.93 0.26
N THR A 500 -41.22 14.47 -0.95
CA THR A 500 -41.59 15.19 -2.17
C THR A 500 -41.94 14.24 -3.29
N ALA A 501 -43.02 14.53 -4.00
CA ALA A 501 -43.34 13.91 -5.28
C ALA A 501 -42.82 14.78 -6.42
N LEU A 502 -42.20 14.18 -7.43
CA LEU A 502 -41.64 14.88 -8.59
C LEU A 502 -42.36 14.46 -9.87
N LEU A 503 -42.63 15.42 -10.75
CA LEU A 503 -43.00 15.20 -12.15
C LEU A 503 -41.89 15.74 -13.04
N VAL A 504 -41.31 14.87 -13.85
CA VAL A 504 -40.08 15.15 -14.59
C VAL A 504 -40.29 14.93 -16.06
N LYS A 505 -39.90 15.90 -16.88
CA LYS A 505 -40.09 15.83 -18.33
C LYS A 505 -38.93 15.08 -18.97
N LYS A 506 -39.24 14.08 -19.79
CA LYS A 506 -38.27 13.37 -20.63
C LYS A 506 -37.65 14.33 -21.63
N LYS A 507 -36.33 14.30 -21.77
CA LYS A 507 -35.59 15.11 -22.75
C LYS A 507 -34.30 14.42 -23.17
N ASP A 508 -34.40 13.39 -24.02
CA ASP A 508 -33.26 12.74 -24.68
C ASP A 508 -32.05 12.43 -23.75
N GLY A 509 -32.33 12.05 -22.51
CA GLY A 509 -31.32 11.77 -21.47
C GLY A 509 -31.06 12.90 -20.46
N ASP A 510 -31.44 14.16 -20.73
CA ASP A 510 -31.30 15.34 -19.85
C ASP A 510 -32.62 15.70 -19.14
N ASN A 511 -33.11 14.77 -18.31
CA ASN A 511 -34.41 14.90 -17.65
C ASN A 511 -34.44 16.10 -16.68
N ARG A 512 -35.30 17.08 -16.94
CA ARG A 512 -35.46 18.25 -16.06
C ARG A 512 -36.73 18.15 -15.22
N ASP A 513 -36.62 18.57 -13.97
CA ASP A 513 -37.79 18.73 -13.09
C ASP A 513 -38.77 19.71 -13.73
N ALA A 514 -40.00 19.24 -13.91
CA ALA A 514 -41.08 20.08 -14.43
C ALA A 514 -41.97 20.58 -13.29
N HIS A 515 -42.16 19.76 -12.26
CA HIS A 515 -42.96 20.11 -11.09
C HIS A 515 -42.60 19.28 -9.86
N ALA A 516 -42.75 19.85 -8.67
CA ALA A 516 -42.48 19.18 -7.40
C ALA A 516 -43.58 19.50 -6.37
N TRP A 517 -44.03 18.50 -5.63
CA TRP A 517 -44.99 18.64 -4.54
C TRP A 517 -44.38 18.17 -3.22
N PRO A 518 -43.95 19.07 -2.33
CA PRO A 518 -43.49 18.70 -1.00
C PRO A 518 -44.66 18.32 -0.09
N TRP A 519 -44.46 17.33 0.78
CA TRP A 519 -45.41 16.93 1.82
C TRP A 519 -45.45 18.01 2.89
N LYS A 520 -46.65 18.51 3.18
CA LYS A 520 -46.86 19.60 4.16
C LYS A 520 -47.68 19.18 5.38
N GLN A 521 -48.12 17.93 5.47
CA GLN A 521 -49.08 17.46 6.48
C GLN A 521 -48.38 16.65 7.59
N GLY A 522 -47.55 17.32 8.40
CA GLY A 522 -46.84 16.68 9.52
C GLY A 522 -45.69 15.78 9.07
N GLN A 523 -45.50 14.63 9.74
CA GLN A 523 -44.43 13.70 9.37
C GLN A 523 -44.66 13.10 7.96
N PRO A 524 -43.61 13.05 7.11
CA PRO A 524 -43.68 12.43 5.79
C PRO A 524 -44.22 11.00 5.84
N PRO A 525 -45.18 10.63 4.97
CA PRO A 525 -45.81 9.32 5.01
C PRO A 525 -44.90 8.29 4.36
N ARG A 526 -44.88 7.06 4.90
CA ARG A 526 -44.18 5.93 4.24
C ARG A 526 -44.77 5.56 2.88
N VAL A 527 -46.07 5.82 2.68
CA VAL A 527 -46.76 5.59 1.41
C VAL A 527 -47.54 6.85 1.06
N TRP A 528 -47.27 7.41 -0.12
CA TRP A 528 -48.01 8.55 -0.67
C TRP A 528 -48.70 8.14 -1.98
N ARG A 529 -50.03 8.19 -2.00
CA ARG A 529 -50.84 8.00 -3.22
C ARG A 529 -51.10 9.33 -3.91
N LEU A 530 -50.67 9.44 -5.17
CA LEU A 530 -50.83 10.62 -6.01
C LEU A 530 -51.97 10.42 -7.01
N PRO A 531 -53.02 11.25 -6.98
CA PRO A 531 -54.08 11.21 -7.98
C PRO A 531 -53.55 11.60 -9.37
N HIS A 532 -53.96 10.90 -10.44
CA HIS A 532 -53.55 11.26 -11.80
C HIS A 532 -53.86 12.72 -12.17
N LYS A 533 -54.98 13.27 -11.69
CA LYS A 533 -55.34 14.67 -11.94
C LYS A 533 -54.26 15.65 -11.45
N MET A 534 -53.65 15.35 -10.30
CA MET A 534 -52.54 16.14 -9.75
C MET A 534 -51.31 16.11 -10.68
N LEU A 535 -51.07 14.99 -11.35
CA LEU A 535 -49.97 14.83 -12.32
C LEU A 535 -50.28 15.42 -13.70
N GLU A 536 -51.56 15.42 -14.10
CA GLU A 536 -52.03 15.95 -15.39
C GLU A 536 -52.15 17.48 -15.39
N ASP A 537 -52.58 18.10 -14.28
CA ASP A 537 -52.81 19.54 -14.16
C ASP A 537 -51.61 20.42 -14.61
N PRO A 538 -50.35 20.10 -14.27
CA PRO A 538 -49.19 20.89 -14.75
C PRO A 538 -48.81 20.64 -16.21
N ILE A 539 -49.44 19.69 -16.93
CA ILE A 539 -49.09 19.36 -18.32
C ILE A 539 -49.89 20.23 -19.29
N PRO A 540 -49.22 20.99 -20.18
CA PRO A 540 -49.91 21.83 -21.17
C PRO A 540 -50.52 21.01 -22.31
N GLY A 541 -51.67 21.47 -22.84
CA GLY A 541 -52.33 20.87 -24.00
C GLY A 541 -53.65 20.15 -23.68
N ALA A 542 -54.31 19.66 -24.74
CA ALA A 542 -55.60 18.95 -24.65
C ALA A 542 -55.46 17.44 -24.35
N ASP A 543 -54.32 16.83 -24.71
CA ASP A 543 -54.04 15.40 -24.52
C ASP A 543 -53.05 15.16 -23.35
N ARG A 544 -53.40 15.68 -22.17
CA ARG A 544 -52.53 15.69 -20.99
C ARG A 544 -52.20 14.28 -20.52
N LYS A 545 -53.17 13.38 -20.59
CA LYS A 545 -53.05 11.99 -20.16
C LYS A 545 -52.05 11.20 -21.01
N SER A 546 -52.18 11.21 -22.35
CA SER A 546 -51.20 10.57 -23.23
C SER A 546 -49.81 11.17 -23.07
N THR A 547 -49.76 12.50 -22.94
CA THR A 547 -48.50 13.24 -22.75
C THR A 547 -47.79 12.85 -21.45
N LEU A 548 -48.52 12.66 -20.33
CA LEU A 548 -47.99 12.20 -19.05
C LEU A 548 -47.23 10.87 -19.22
N PHE A 549 -47.84 9.88 -19.87
CA PHE A 549 -47.25 8.55 -20.02
C PHE A 549 -46.10 8.49 -21.03
N GLN A 550 -46.17 9.28 -22.10
CA GLN A 550 -45.15 9.27 -23.14
C GLN A 550 -43.93 10.12 -22.79
N LYS A 551 -44.16 11.32 -22.25
CA LYS A 551 -43.14 12.39 -22.15
C LYS A 551 -42.74 12.75 -20.72
N TYR A 552 -43.33 12.14 -19.70
CA TYR A 552 -42.97 12.41 -18.31
C TYR A 552 -42.62 11.14 -17.53
N ILE A 553 -41.90 11.34 -16.42
CA ILE A 553 -41.45 10.35 -15.45
C ILE A 553 -41.90 10.84 -14.08
N ILE A 554 -42.30 9.92 -13.20
CA ILE A 554 -42.73 10.26 -11.83
C ILE A 554 -41.63 9.88 -10.88
N GLY A 555 -41.28 10.80 -9.97
CA GLY A 555 -40.27 10.59 -8.95
C GLY A 555 -40.79 10.73 -7.52
N ALA A 556 -40.05 10.14 -6.58
CA ALA A 556 -40.24 10.30 -5.15
C ALA A 556 -38.93 10.73 -4.49
N ILE A 557 -39.02 11.61 -3.49
CA ILE A 557 -37.96 11.99 -2.56
C ILE A 557 -38.37 11.51 -1.17
N ASP A 558 -37.49 10.84 -0.44
CA ASP A 558 -37.72 10.50 0.97
C ASP A 558 -36.88 11.35 1.94
N SER A 559 -37.22 11.28 3.24
CA SER A 559 -36.54 11.97 4.35
C SER A 559 -35.10 11.52 4.60
N GLY A 560 -34.68 10.43 3.96
CA GLY A 560 -33.30 9.95 3.97
C GLY A 560 -32.49 10.48 2.79
N GLY A 561 -33.04 11.42 2.00
CA GLY A 561 -32.42 11.98 0.80
C GLY A 561 -32.48 11.07 -0.42
N ALA A 562 -33.18 9.93 -0.37
CA ALA A 562 -33.29 9.04 -1.51
C ALA A 562 -34.16 9.61 -2.63
N HIS A 563 -33.82 9.29 -3.87
CA HIS A 563 -34.66 9.60 -5.03
C HIS A 563 -34.86 8.37 -5.92
N ALA A 564 -36.09 8.13 -6.37
CA ALA A 564 -36.39 7.11 -7.37
C ALA A 564 -37.40 7.64 -8.39
N LYS A 565 -37.26 7.22 -9.65
CA LYS A 565 -38.14 7.57 -10.77
C LYS A 565 -38.53 6.28 -11.48
N ALA A 566 -39.79 6.17 -11.89
CA ALA A 566 -40.25 5.09 -12.76
C ALA A 566 -41.02 5.69 -13.95
N ILE A 567 -40.97 5.00 -15.09
CA ILE A 567 -41.83 5.32 -16.23
C ILE A 567 -43.28 5.25 -15.72
N ALA A 568 -44.06 6.28 -16.00
CA ALA A 568 -45.48 6.27 -15.68
C ALA A 568 -46.13 5.03 -16.33
N PRO A 569 -47.09 4.36 -15.67
CA PRO A 569 -47.58 3.05 -16.10
C PRO A 569 -48.06 3.07 -17.55
N VAL A 570 -47.81 1.98 -18.28
CA VAL A 570 -48.23 1.87 -19.68
C VAL A 570 -49.76 1.96 -19.73
N HIS A 571 -50.26 2.72 -20.70
CA HIS A 571 -51.69 2.79 -21.00
C HIS A 571 -52.22 1.35 -21.17
N ARG A 572 -53.12 0.91 -20.30
CA ARG A 572 -54.05 -0.16 -20.67
C ARG A 572 -55.17 0.44 -21.51
#